data_AF-A0A7W1VWV2-F1
#
_entry.id   AF-A0A7W1VWV2-F1
#
_cell.length_a   1.000
_cell.length_b   1.000
_cell.length_c   1.000
_cell.angle_alpha   90.00
_cell.angle_beta   90.00
_cell.angle_gamma   90.00
#
_symmetry.space_group_name_H-M   'P 1'
#
loop_
_entity.id
_entity.type
_entity.pdbx_description
1 polymer ?
#
loop_
_entity_poly.entity_id
_entity_poly.type
_entity_poly.pdbx_seq_one_letter_code
_entity_poly.pdbx_strand_id
1 'polypeptide(L)'
;MKAPFFSAKRRTTLVAVIFLTTLAALLVGKLWADRQKQFWRFQAKTGAWGNLECVRIAVEMPEAFISLDEIKGVHAHWFFPGSREDAVKFLESAGLTAPQLDSILKKSKWEQGQGGHWVSPSDKVVLSLSKSARQNIYSHLSHFPENVPQNSPFIFREGLLPELLKNSELSEATVSMFKSLLYQHDRLLLFADTDILVNSLPSDHEKFRFLKTISRTATLLVKLSVNEQSDVESLVDYWGYGGRSKDVRSLLKSMAAVPGGSMVDVAHLLPAFVRQRIYNYPNPDLVNVTNQHCHWSSMNFLNQIPDDRYSEETFVRQAVETEFLPVNDAPRLGDVIFFLDGQGMVVHSATYIADNIVFTKNGGGANRPWVYMEMEDLLSLYLKPREAMKTVIYRRKAV
;
A
#
# COMPACT_ATOMS: atom_id res chain seq x y z
N MET A 1 26.48 45.42 47.20
CA MET A 1 25.90 44.58 46.12
C MET A 1 25.94 45.36 44.82
N LYS A 2 26.86 45.03 43.89
CA LYS A 2 26.94 45.65 42.56
C LYS A 2 26.56 44.60 41.52
N ALA A 3 25.47 44.85 40.79
CA ALA A 3 25.05 44.00 39.67
C ALA A 3 26.09 44.06 38.53
N PRO A 4 26.37 42.96 37.82
CA PRO A 4 27.31 42.99 36.72
C PRO A 4 26.69 43.71 35.52
N PHE A 5 27.36 44.78 35.10
CA PHE A 5 27.04 45.56 33.91
C PHE A 5 27.42 44.75 32.66
N PHE A 6 26.43 44.11 32.02
CA PHE A 6 26.64 43.49 30.71
C PHE A 6 26.87 44.59 29.66
N SER A 7 28.00 44.56 28.95
CA SER A 7 28.32 45.57 27.94
C SER A 7 27.32 45.55 26.78
N ALA A 8 26.99 46.74 26.25
CA ALA A 8 25.99 46.92 25.20
C ALA A 8 26.25 46.04 23.95
N LYS A 9 27.52 45.77 23.61
CA LYS A 9 27.92 44.87 22.50
C LYS A 9 27.50 43.41 22.71
N ARG A 10 27.50 42.90 23.95
CA ARG A 10 27.06 41.53 24.24
C ARG A 10 25.53 41.40 24.17
N ARG A 11 24.79 42.45 24.53
CA ARG A 11 23.32 42.48 24.39
C ARG A 11 22.88 42.50 22.92
N THR A 12 23.49 43.32 22.07
CA THR A 12 23.17 43.33 20.63
C THR A 12 23.51 42.03 19.93
N THR A 13 24.64 41.39 20.28
CA THR A 13 25.02 40.09 19.71
C THR A 13 24.05 38.97 20.12
N LEU A 14 23.63 38.95 21.39
CA LEU A 14 22.67 37.95 21.88
C LEU A 14 21.29 38.11 21.24
N VAL A 15 20.81 39.35 21.08
CA VAL A 15 19.53 39.65 20.41
C VAL A 15 19.59 39.27 18.93
N ALA A 16 20.70 39.55 18.23
CA ALA A 16 20.88 39.17 16.84
C ALA A 16 20.90 37.64 16.65
N VAL A 17 21.55 36.89 17.55
CA VAL A 17 21.56 35.42 17.52
C VAL A 17 20.17 34.85 17.77
N ILE A 18 19.43 35.35 18.77
CA ILE A 18 18.05 34.91 19.04
C ILE A 18 17.12 35.22 17.86
N PHE A 19 17.29 36.38 17.22
CA PHE A 19 16.50 36.77 16.05
C PHE A 19 16.82 35.90 14.83
N LEU A 20 18.09 35.58 14.59
CA LEU A 20 18.52 34.67 13.52
C LEU A 20 18.02 33.23 13.73
N THR A 21 18.05 32.72 14.96
CA THR A 21 17.57 31.36 15.26
C THR A 21 16.04 31.26 15.16
N THR A 22 15.30 32.27 15.61
CA THR A 22 13.83 32.32 15.42
C THR A 22 13.44 32.48 13.96
N LEU A 23 14.13 33.34 13.18
CA LEU A 23 13.88 33.48 11.74
C LEU A 23 14.18 32.17 10.98
N ALA A 24 15.29 31.49 11.32
CA ALA A 24 15.62 30.19 10.76
C ALA A 24 14.59 29.12 11.12
N ALA A 25 14.13 29.07 12.38
CA ALA A 25 13.07 28.15 12.81
C ALA A 25 11.74 28.41 12.10
N LEU A 26 11.37 29.68 11.87
CA LEU A 26 10.17 30.06 11.11
C LEU A 26 10.29 29.69 9.62
N LEU A 27 11.45 29.91 9.00
CA LEU A 27 11.74 29.52 7.62
C LEU A 27 11.70 27.99 7.44
N VAL A 28 12.32 27.25 8.36
CA VAL A 28 12.26 25.78 8.39
C VAL A 28 10.83 25.29 8.60
N GLY A 29 10.08 25.91 9.53
CA GLY A 29 8.68 25.58 9.77
C GLY A 29 7.79 25.83 8.55
N LYS A 30 8.00 26.94 7.82
CA LYS A 30 7.28 27.27 6.58
C LYS A 30 7.64 26.31 5.45
N LEU A 31 8.93 26.05 5.22
CA LEU A 31 9.39 25.08 4.21
C LEU A 31 8.88 23.67 4.50
N TRP A 32 8.83 23.28 5.78
CA TRP A 32 8.27 22.00 6.21
C TRP A 32 6.76 21.94 5.96
N ALA A 33 6.02 22.99 6.31
CA ALA A 33 4.58 23.08 6.04
C ALA A 33 4.25 23.08 4.54
N ASP A 34 5.04 23.78 3.72
CA ASP A 34 4.86 23.81 2.27
C ASP A 34 5.21 22.45 1.64
N ARG A 35 6.27 21.77 2.11
CA ARG A 35 6.56 20.37 1.73
C ARG A 35 5.43 19.43 2.14
N GLN A 36 4.88 19.56 3.33
CA GLN A 36 3.74 18.73 3.75
C GLN A 36 2.50 19.01 2.88
N LYS A 37 2.19 20.27 2.57
CA LYS A 37 1.09 20.60 1.66
C LYS A 37 1.28 20.00 0.27
N GLN A 38 2.47 20.09 -0.31
CA GLN A 38 2.80 19.48 -1.61
C GLN A 38 2.80 17.95 -1.55
N PHE A 39 3.13 17.38 -0.39
CA PHE A 39 3.00 15.94 -0.17
C PHE A 39 1.53 15.50 -0.10
N TRP A 40 0.61 16.32 0.38
CA TRP A 40 -0.81 15.94 0.39
C TRP A 40 -1.51 16.23 -0.92
N ARG A 41 -1.13 17.32 -1.58
CA ARG A 41 -1.73 17.77 -2.82
C ARG A 41 -0.66 18.06 -3.85
N PHE A 42 -0.78 17.45 -5.01
CA PHE A 42 0.15 17.66 -6.11
C PHE A 42 -0.61 17.75 -7.43
N GLN A 43 0.02 18.38 -8.42
CA GLN A 43 -0.47 18.39 -9.79
C GLN A 43 0.23 17.28 -10.55
N ALA A 44 -0.54 16.43 -11.23
CA ALA A 44 0.05 15.49 -12.18
C ALA A 44 0.62 16.27 -13.37
N LYS A 45 1.58 15.68 -14.08
CA LYS A 45 2.08 16.25 -15.34
C LYS A 45 0.92 16.35 -16.33
N THR A 46 0.77 17.50 -16.98
CA THR A 46 -0.24 17.69 -18.02
C THR A 46 0.06 16.79 -19.22
N GLY A 47 -0.98 16.13 -19.75
CA GLY A 47 -0.91 15.28 -20.93
C GLY A 47 -2.26 15.22 -21.66
N ALA A 48 -2.47 14.18 -22.48
CA ALA A 48 -3.74 13.97 -23.18
C ALA A 48 -4.96 13.84 -22.24
N TRP A 49 -4.71 13.47 -20.98
CA TRP A 49 -5.69 13.42 -19.90
C TRP A 49 -6.09 14.78 -19.32
N GLY A 50 -5.41 15.87 -19.69
CA GLY A 50 -5.66 17.22 -19.17
C GLY A 50 -4.90 17.56 -17.89
N ASN A 51 -5.42 18.51 -17.11
CA ASN A 51 -4.82 18.99 -15.87
C ASN A 51 -5.45 18.27 -14.67
N LEU A 52 -4.64 17.49 -13.93
CA LEU A 52 -5.10 16.71 -12.79
C LEU A 52 -4.55 17.23 -11.47
N GLU A 53 -5.45 17.54 -10.54
CA GLU A 53 -5.12 17.73 -9.13
C GLU A 53 -5.28 16.39 -8.40
N CYS A 54 -4.25 15.98 -7.69
CA CYS A 54 -4.22 14.75 -6.90
C CYS A 54 -4.14 15.09 -5.41
N VAL A 55 -4.96 14.42 -4.61
CA VAL A 55 -4.96 14.53 -3.15
C VAL A 55 -4.71 13.16 -2.55
N ARG A 56 -3.68 13.01 -1.72
CA ARG A 56 -3.46 11.77 -0.97
C ARG A 56 -4.51 11.66 0.14
N ILE A 57 -5.20 10.53 0.21
CA ILE A 57 -6.18 10.18 1.25
C ILE A 57 -5.88 8.77 1.76
N ALA A 58 -6.60 8.33 2.79
CA ALA A 58 -6.57 6.95 3.26
C ALA A 58 -7.99 6.37 3.26
N VAL A 59 -8.11 5.09 2.89
CA VAL A 59 -9.33 4.30 3.00
C VAL A 59 -9.10 3.18 3.99
N GLU A 60 -10.08 2.89 4.83
CA GLU A 60 -10.02 1.81 5.83
C GLU A 60 -11.11 0.78 5.57
N MET A 61 -10.87 -0.43 6.06
CA MET A 61 -11.81 -1.52 5.90
C MET A 61 -13.14 -1.17 6.61
N PRO A 62 -14.29 -1.42 5.97
CA PRO A 62 -15.58 -1.22 6.60
C PRO A 62 -15.69 -1.98 7.92
N GLU A 63 -16.37 -1.37 8.89
CA GLU A 63 -16.56 -1.95 10.22
C GLU A 63 -17.23 -3.34 10.17
N ALA A 64 -18.17 -3.52 9.24
CA ALA A 64 -18.87 -4.78 9.01
C ALA A 64 -17.96 -5.93 8.54
N PHE A 65 -16.73 -5.64 8.06
CA PHE A 65 -15.79 -6.65 7.57
C PHE A 65 -14.74 -7.04 8.62
N ILE A 66 -14.77 -6.43 9.82
CA ILE A 66 -13.83 -6.74 10.90
C ILE A 66 -14.45 -7.80 11.82
N SER A 67 -13.87 -9.00 11.82
CA SER A 67 -14.23 -10.08 12.74
C SER A 67 -13.14 -10.28 13.79
N LEU A 68 -13.51 -10.16 15.08
CA LEU A 68 -12.60 -10.49 16.18
C LEU A 68 -12.56 -11.99 16.46
N ASP A 69 -13.59 -12.75 16.08
CA ASP A 69 -13.71 -14.17 16.40
C ASP A 69 -12.70 -15.02 15.61
N GLU A 70 -12.31 -14.57 14.41
CA GLU A 70 -11.30 -15.23 13.59
C GLU A 70 -9.88 -15.19 14.19
N ILE A 71 -9.62 -14.24 15.09
CA ILE A 71 -8.29 -14.00 15.67
C ILE A 71 -8.15 -14.60 17.07
N LYS A 72 -9.27 -14.90 17.73
CA LYS A 72 -9.29 -15.39 19.12
C LYS A 72 -8.55 -16.72 19.24
N GLY A 73 -7.52 -16.74 20.09
CA GLY A 73 -6.75 -17.95 20.38
C GLY A 73 -5.80 -18.39 19.26
N VAL A 74 -5.64 -17.58 18.21
CA VAL A 74 -4.62 -17.80 17.19
C VAL A 74 -3.26 -17.38 17.75
N HIS A 75 -2.29 -18.30 17.68
CA HIS A 75 -0.94 -18.12 18.17
C HIS A 75 0.07 -18.22 17.02
N ALA A 76 1.31 -17.78 17.28
CA ALA A 76 2.38 -17.88 16.31
C ALA A 76 2.64 -19.33 15.86
N HIS A 77 2.70 -19.53 14.55
CA HIS A 77 3.00 -20.82 13.94
C HIS A 77 3.97 -20.62 12.78
N TRP A 78 5.20 -21.13 12.92
CA TRP A 78 6.25 -20.97 11.92
C TRP A 78 6.55 -22.31 11.27
N PHE A 79 6.51 -22.35 9.94
CA PHE A 79 6.94 -23.48 9.14
C PHE A 79 8.36 -23.30 8.65
N PHE A 80 9.19 -24.32 8.86
CA PHE A 80 10.52 -24.44 8.30
C PHE A 80 10.57 -25.69 7.42
N PRO A 81 10.89 -25.59 6.11
CA PRO A 81 11.05 -26.77 5.27
C PRO A 81 12.32 -27.54 5.64
N GLY A 82 12.34 -28.83 5.29
CA GLY A 82 13.50 -29.69 5.49
C GLY A 82 13.61 -30.22 6.92
N SER A 83 14.86 -30.36 7.39
CA SER A 83 15.14 -30.99 8.69
C SER A 83 14.94 -30.02 9.86
N ARG A 84 14.59 -30.57 11.02
CA ARG A 84 14.53 -29.78 12.27
C ARG A 84 15.90 -29.19 12.59
N GLU A 85 16.98 -29.93 12.36
CA GLU A 85 18.35 -29.50 12.64
C GLU A 85 18.72 -28.23 11.85
N ASP A 86 18.27 -28.12 10.60
CA ASP A 86 18.52 -26.93 9.77
C ASP A 86 17.70 -25.73 10.26
N ALA A 87 16.44 -25.95 10.67
CA ALA A 87 15.62 -24.92 11.30
C ALA A 87 16.27 -24.39 12.59
N VAL A 88 16.84 -25.29 13.41
CA VAL A 88 17.54 -24.91 14.65
C VAL A 88 18.80 -24.09 14.34
N LYS A 89 19.65 -24.53 13.41
CA LYS A 89 20.84 -23.76 12.99
C LYS A 89 20.48 -22.37 12.48
N PHE A 90 19.40 -22.28 11.71
CA PHE A 90 18.89 -20.98 11.25
C PHE A 90 18.50 -20.09 12.43
N LEU A 91 17.68 -20.59 13.35
CA LEU A 91 17.22 -19.85 14.53
C LEU A 91 18.39 -19.39 15.42
N GLU A 92 19.42 -20.22 15.58
CA GLU A 92 20.67 -19.86 16.28
C GLU A 92 21.38 -18.67 15.63
N SER A 93 21.41 -18.62 14.29
CA SER A 93 22.00 -17.52 13.53
C SER A 93 21.12 -16.27 13.41
N ALA A 94 19.82 -16.40 13.72
CA ALA A 94 18.83 -15.36 13.46
C ALA A 94 18.92 -14.16 14.43
N GLY A 95 19.77 -14.21 15.45
CA GLY A 95 19.94 -13.12 16.42
C GLY A 95 19.00 -13.18 17.62
N LEU A 96 18.45 -14.36 17.92
CA LEU A 96 17.70 -14.64 19.16
C LEU A 96 18.63 -14.59 20.38
N THR A 97 18.09 -14.13 21.51
CA THR A 97 18.80 -14.28 22.79
C THR A 97 18.76 -15.73 23.27
N ALA A 98 19.72 -16.15 24.10
CA ALA A 98 19.76 -17.51 24.65
C ALA A 98 18.43 -17.92 25.33
N PRO A 99 17.76 -17.08 26.14
CA PRO A 99 16.46 -17.43 26.71
C PRO A 99 15.33 -17.60 25.68
N GLN A 100 15.33 -16.82 24.61
CA GLN A 100 14.34 -16.95 23.53
C GLN A 100 14.55 -18.24 22.75
N LEU A 101 15.81 -18.52 22.38
CA LEU A 101 16.17 -19.75 21.70
C LEU A 101 15.82 -20.97 22.56
N ASP A 102 16.18 -20.97 23.85
CA ASP A 102 15.81 -22.05 24.77
C ASP A 102 14.30 -22.25 24.86
N SER A 103 13.51 -21.17 24.86
CA SER A 103 12.06 -21.27 24.85
C SER A 103 11.54 -21.93 23.57
N ILE A 104 12.07 -21.56 22.40
CA ILE A 104 11.65 -22.13 21.11
C ILE A 104 12.09 -23.60 20.99
N LEU A 105 13.31 -23.93 21.37
CA LEU A 105 13.86 -25.27 21.16
C LEU A 105 13.30 -26.30 22.15
N LYS A 106 13.14 -25.91 23.42
CA LYS A 106 12.83 -26.84 24.52
C LYS A 106 11.38 -26.78 24.99
N LYS A 107 10.70 -25.64 24.83
CA LYS A 107 9.36 -25.41 25.41
C LYS A 107 8.25 -25.29 24.36
N SER A 108 8.57 -24.86 23.14
CA SER A 108 7.59 -24.83 22.07
C SER A 108 7.24 -26.22 21.58
N LYS A 109 6.01 -26.35 21.08
CA LYS A 109 5.56 -27.54 20.37
C LYS A 109 6.23 -27.56 18.99
N TRP A 110 6.83 -28.69 18.65
CA TRP A 110 7.37 -28.97 17.33
C TRP A 110 6.57 -30.11 16.72
N GLU A 111 6.06 -29.90 15.50
CA GLU A 111 5.25 -30.88 14.79
C GLU A 111 5.87 -31.16 13.42
N GLN A 112 5.88 -32.42 13.01
CA GLN A 112 6.30 -32.78 11.66
C GLN A 112 5.15 -32.51 10.69
N GLY A 113 5.41 -31.65 9.71
CA GLY A 113 4.49 -31.39 8.59
C GLY A 113 4.95 -32.10 7.32
N GLN A 114 4.15 -31.96 6.27
CA GLN A 114 4.58 -32.38 4.94
C GLN A 114 5.77 -31.51 4.50
N GLY A 115 6.92 -32.13 4.26
CA GLY A 115 8.11 -31.43 3.74
C GLY A 115 8.86 -30.54 4.74
N GLY A 116 8.50 -30.53 6.03
CA GLY A 116 9.15 -29.68 7.03
C GLY A 116 8.65 -29.83 8.46
N HIS A 117 8.93 -28.83 9.28
CA HIS A 117 8.55 -28.78 10.68
C HIS A 117 7.84 -27.48 11.03
N TRP A 118 6.77 -27.62 11.79
CA TRP A 118 6.10 -26.51 12.44
C TRP A 118 6.64 -26.31 13.85
N VAL A 119 6.79 -25.06 14.24
CA VAL A 119 7.07 -24.66 15.62
C VAL A 119 6.10 -23.58 16.06
N SER A 120 5.62 -23.68 17.30
CA SER A 120 4.74 -22.67 17.91
C SER A 120 5.47 -21.90 19.02
N PRO A 121 6.18 -20.80 18.71
CA PRO A 121 6.73 -19.90 19.72
C PRO A 121 5.62 -19.34 20.62
N SER A 122 5.94 -19.09 21.88
CA SER A 122 4.98 -18.37 22.74
C SER A 122 4.84 -16.91 22.31
N ASP A 123 3.67 -16.32 22.51
CA ASP A 123 3.40 -14.90 22.23
C ASP A 123 4.44 -13.99 22.90
N LYS A 124 4.86 -14.33 24.13
CA LYS A 124 5.91 -13.61 24.86
C LYS A 124 7.25 -13.60 24.11
N VAL A 125 7.63 -14.72 23.50
CA VAL A 125 8.85 -14.80 22.69
C VAL A 125 8.70 -13.90 21.47
N VAL A 126 7.59 -13.99 20.73
CA VAL A 126 7.38 -13.21 19.51
C VAL A 126 7.33 -11.70 19.79
N LEU A 127 6.60 -11.28 20.82
CA LEU A 127 6.50 -9.87 21.23
C LEU A 127 7.84 -9.31 21.72
N SER A 128 8.78 -10.17 22.17
CA SER A 128 10.09 -9.75 22.68
C SER A 128 11.23 -9.83 21.66
N LEU A 129 10.98 -10.29 20.43
CA LEU A 129 12.03 -10.33 19.40
C LEU A 129 12.56 -8.91 19.14
N SER A 130 13.86 -8.77 19.02
CA SER A 130 14.46 -7.52 18.52
C SER A 130 14.05 -7.27 17.07
N LYS A 131 14.16 -6.02 16.61
CA LYS A 131 13.85 -5.67 15.21
C LYS A 131 14.68 -6.48 14.22
N SER A 132 15.98 -6.67 14.50
CA SER A 132 16.88 -7.46 13.66
C SER A 132 16.53 -8.95 13.64
N ALA A 133 16.24 -9.54 14.81
CA ALA A 133 15.86 -10.95 14.88
C ALA A 133 14.56 -11.23 14.11
N ARG A 134 13.55 -10.38 14.31
CA ARG A 134 12.28 -10.48 13.57
C ARG A 134 12.48 -10.30 12.07
N GLN A 135 13.26 -9.30 11.64
CA GLN A 135 13.56 -9.12 10.23
C GLN A 135 14.21 -10.38 9.63
N ASN A 136 15.20 -10.97 10.30
CA ASN A 136 15.88 -12.17 9.82
C ASN A 136 14.92 -13.37 9.73
N ILE A 137 14.16 -13.65 10.80
CA ILE A 137 13.22 -14.76 10.86
C ILE A 137 12.13 -14.56 9.81
N TYR A 138 11.47 -13.40 9.78
CA TYR A 138 10.29 -13.19 8.95
C TYR A 138 10.65 -13.06 7.47
N SER A 139 11.82 -12.50 7.15
CA SER A 139 12.32 -12.53 5.77
C SER A 139 12.65 -13.95 5.31
N HIS A 140 13.07 -14.85 6.21
CA HIS A 140 13.24 -16.27 5.84
C HIS A 140 11.89 -16.95 5.65
N LEU A 141 10.99 -16.82 6.63
CA LEU A 141 9.66 -17.45 6.62
C LEU A 141 8.81 -17.01 5.41
N SER A 142 8.93 -15.75 4.96
CA SER A 142 8.15 -15.23 3.83
C SER A 142 8.37 -15.95 2.50
N HIS A 143 9.47 -16.69 2.36
CA HIS A 143 9.73 -17.51 1.16
C HIS A 143 8.84 -18.75 1.07
N PHE A 144 8.14 -19.10 2.16
CA PHE A 144 7.33 -20.31 2.24
C PHE A 144 5.86 -19.92 2.39
N PRO A 145 4.97 -20.34 1.46
CA PRO A 145 3.56 -19.95 1.46
C PRO A 145 2.79 -20.43 2.71
N GLU A 146 3.29 -21.45 3.40
CA GLU A 146 2.76 -21.94 4.67
C GLU A 146 2.79 -20.87 5.77
N ASN A 147 3.74 -19.93 5.71
CA ASN A 147 3.86 -18.82 6.65
C ASN A 147 3.04 -17.61 6.19
N VAL A 148 1.73 -17.76 6.05
CA VAL A 148 0.83 -16.75 5.47
C VAL A 148 1.04 -15.33 6.03
N PRO A 149 1.15 -15.10 7.36
CA PRO A 149 1.33 -13.74 7.88
C PRO A 149 2.66 -13.08 7.43
N GLN A 150 3.73 -13.87 7.29
CA GLN A 150 5.04 -13.40 6.83
C GLN A 150 5.14 -13.33 5.30
N ASN A 151 4.43 -14.21 4.58
CA ASN A 151 4.37 -14.20 3.12
C ASN A 151 3.51 -13.04 2.59
N SER A 152 2.43 -12.69 3.31
CA SER A 152 1.50 -11.61 2.95
C SER A 152 1.30 -10.58 4.08
N PRO A 153 2.37 -9.91 4.56
CA PRO A 153 2.31 -9.00 5.69
C PRO A 153 1.55 -7.71 5.35
N PHE A 154 1.11 -6.98 6.37
CA PHE A 154 0.75 -5.58 6.20
C PHE A 154 2.00 -4.78 5.84
N ILE A 155 1.87 -3.88 4.86
CA ILE A 155 2.98 -3.12 4.29
C ILE A 155 2.69 -1.64 4.47
N PHE A 156 3.65 -0.93 5.07
CA PHE A 156 3.54 0.50 5.32
C PHE A 156 4.76 1.22 4.72
N ARG A 157 4.51 2.40 4.15
CA ARG A 157 5.58 3.34 3.83
C ARG A 157 5.92 4.12 5.10
N GLU A 158 7.21 4.17 5.43
CA GLU A 158 7.68 4.85 6.65
C GLU A 158 7.20 6.31 6.72
N GLY A 159 7.28 7.04 5.60
CA GLY A 159 6.82 8.43 5.52
C GLY A 159 5.31 8.65 5.68
N LEU A 160 4.49 7.60 5.51
CA LEU A 160 3.02 7.67 5.65
C LEU A 160 2.49 7.10 6.96
N LEU A 161 3.27 6.26 7.64
CA LEU A 161 2.83 5.58 8.85
C LEU A 161 2.30 6.53 9.94
N PRO A 162 2.94 7.68 10.25
CA PRO A 162 2.41 8.61 11.26
C PRO A 162 0.99 9.09 10.94
N GLU A 163 0.69 9.27 9.66
CA GLU A 163 -0.59 9.80 9.19
C GLU A 163 -1.66 8.71 9.15
N LEU A 164 -1.29 7.48 8.81
CA LEU A 164 -2.19 6.32 8.93
C LEU A 164 -2.59 6.07 10.39
N LEU A 165 -1.70 6.35 11.34
CA LEU A 165 -1.96 6.24 12.78
C LEU A 165 -2.71 7.45 13.37
N LYS A 166 -2.77 8.56 12.64
CA LYS A 166 -3.42 9.79 13.11
C LYS A 166 -4.92 9.57 13.24
N ASN A 167 -5.52 10.10 14.31
CA ASN A 167 -6.94 9.94 14.61
C ASN A 167 -7.38 8.47 14.59
N SER A 168 -6.50 7.55 14.99
CA SER A 168 -6.83 6.12 15.16
C SER A 168 -7.56 5.83 16.48
N GLU A 169 -7.48 6.77 17.42
CA GLU A 169 -7.98 6.63 18.81
C GLU A 169 -7.35 5.45 19.58
N LEU A 170 -6.27 4.87 19.05
CA LEU A 170 -5.48 3.87 19.74
C LEU A 170 -4.76 4.49 20.92
N SER A 171 -4.63 3.72 22.00
CA SER A 171 -3.81 4.11 23.13
C SER A 171 -2.34 4.22 22.73
N GLU A 172 -1.59 5.09 23.41
CA GLU A 172 -0.14 5.23 23.19
C GLU A 172 0.60 3.91 23.40
N ALA A 173 0.14 3.09 24.35
CA ALA A 173 0.67 1.75 24.60
C ALA A 173 0.51 0.83 23.38
N THR A 174 -0.68 0.78 22.78
CA THR A 174 -0.95 0.00 21.57
C THR A 174 -0.10 0.49 20.39
N VAL A 175 -0.03 1.81 20.18
CA VAL A 175 0.79 2.39 19.10
C VAL A 175 2.28 2.08 19.30
N SER A 176 2.77 2.17 20.54
CA SER A 176 4.15 1.83 20.89
C SER A 176 4.44 0.35 20.66
N MET A 177 3.54 -0.53 21.10
CA MET A 177 3.66 -1.98 20.87
C MET A 177 3.71 -2.29 19.37
N PHE A 178 2.74 -1.80 18.60
CA PHE A 178 2.69 -1.96 17.14
C PHE A 178 3.99 -1.53 16.46
N LYS A 179 4.48 -0.31 16.76
CA LYS A 179 5.74 0.19 16.21
C LYS A 179 6.96 -0.64 16.59
N SER A 180 6.92 -1.34 17.73
CA SER A 180 8.01 -2.21 18.16
C SER A 180 8.05 -3.53 17.38
N LEU A 181 6.91 -3.98 16.87
CA LEU A 181 6.77 -5.19 16.04
C LEU A 181 7.03 -4.94 14.54
N LEU A 182 7.13 -3.69 14.11
CA LEU A 182 7.52 -3.36 12.75
C LEU A 182 8.97 -3.76 12.47
N TYR A 183 9.19 -4.35 11.30
CA TYR A 183 10.52 -4.69 10.80
C TYR A 183 10.74 -4.12 9.40
N GLN A 184 11.99 -3.80 9.09
CA GLN A 184 12.34 -3.14 7.84
C GLN A 184 12.49 -4.18 6.73
N HIS A 185 11.95 -3.85 5.55
CA HIS A 185 12.31 -4.50 4.30
C HIS A 185 12.55 -3.41 3.26
N ASP A 186 13.82 -3.19 2.90
CA ASP A 186 14.26 -2.06 2.10
C ASP A 186 13.74 -0.70 2.60
N ARG A 187 12.80 -0.07 1.89
CA ARG A 187 12.19 1.23 2.24
C ARG A 187 10.82 1.10 2.91
N LEU A 188 10.39 -0.14 3.17
CA LEU A 188 9.07 -0.46 3.71
C LEU A 188 9.17 -0.94 5.15
N LEU A 189 8.10 -0.70 5.89
CA LEU A 189 7.85 -1.27 7.21
C LEU A 189 6.81 -2.37 7.05
N LEU A 190 7.16 -3.57 7.50
CA LEU A 190 6.30 -4.74 7.44
C LEU A 190 5.76 -5.09 8.82
N PHE A 191 4.55 -5.65 8.85
CA PHE A 191 3.89 -6.14 10.05
C PHE A 191 3.19 -7.48 9.77
N ALA A 192 3.53 -8.51 10.55
CA ALA A 192 3.04 -9.88 10.38
C ALA A 192 2.47 -10.48 11.69
N ASP A 193 2.41 -9.70 12.77
CA ASP A 193 2.10 -10.19 14.12
C ASP A 193 0.69 -9.78 14.57
N THR A 194 -0.27 -9.71 13.63
CA THR A 194 -1.63 -9.24 13.89
C THR A 194 -2.29 -10.00 15.03
N ASP A 195 -2.32 -11.32 14.94
CA ASP A 195 -3.05 -12.16 15.91
C ASP A 195 -2.47 -12.05 17.31
N ILE A 196 -1.14 -12.06 17.38
CA ILE A 196 -0.37 -12.00 18.63
C ILE A 196 -0.58 -10.65 19.32
N LEU A 197 -0.48 -9.55 18.57
CA LEU A 197 -0.72 -8.23 19.13
C LEU A 197 -2.18 -8.09 19.55
N VAL A 198 -3.15 -8.45 18.71
CA VAL A 198 -4.59 -8.35 19.00
C VAL A 198 -4.97 -9.14 20.25
N ASN A 199 -4.46 -10.36 20.41
CA ASN A 199 -4.71 -11.18 21.60
C ASN A 199 -4.11 -10.59 22.89
N SER A 200 -3.10 -9.71 22.78
CA SER A 200 -2.50 -9.00 23.91
C SER A 200 -3.23 -7.70 24.31
N LEU A 201 -4.17 -7.21 23.49
CA LEU A 201 -4.83 -5.93 23.72
C LEU A 201 -5.92 -6.01 24.82
N PRO A 202 -6.10 -4.92 25.59
CA PRO A 202 -6.85 -4.94 26.85
C PRO A 202 -8.38 -5.06 26.68
N SER A 203 -8.92 -4.78 25.51
CA SER A 203 -10.37 -4.81 25.26
C SER A 203 -10.70 -5.06 23.79
N ASP A 204 -11.89 -5.61 23.54
CA ASP A 204 -12.37 -5.83 22.18
C ASP A 204 -12.55 -4.52 21.39
N HIS A 205 -12.83 -3.41 22.09
CA HIS A 205 -12.86 -2.08 21.47
C HIS A 205 -11.47 -1.66 20.96
N GLU A 206 -10.42 -1.86 21.75
CA GLU A 206 -9.04 -1.56 21.32
C GLU A 206 -8.59 -2.49 20.18
N LYS A 207 -8.94 -3.79 20.26
CA LYS A 207 -8.69 -4.76 19.19
C LYS A 207 -9.33 -4.35 17.86
N PHE A 208 -10.60 -3.99 17.92
CA PHE A 208 -11.36 -3.54 16.75
C PHE A 208 -10.73 -2.30 16.12
N ARG A 209 -10.44 -1.27 16.93
CA ARG A 209 -9.76 -0.05 16.44
C ARG A 209 -8.40 -0.35 15.85
N PHE A 210 -7.66 -1.30 16.43
CA PHE A 210 -6.35 -1.69 15.93
C PHE A 210 -6.46 -2.31 14.53
N LEU A 211 -7.34 -3.30 14.35
CA LEU A 211 -7.58 -3.94 13.05
C LEU A 211 -8.05 -2.93 11.99
N LYS A 212 -8.99 -2.05 12.36
CA LYS A 212 -9.44 -0.97 11.51
C LYS A 212 -8.28 -0.06 11.09
N THR A 213 -7.44 0.33 12.04
CA THR A 213 -6.29 1.22 11.80
C THR A 213 -5.24 0.60 10.90
N ILE A 214 -4.82 -0.65 11.15
CA ILE A 214 -3.78 -1.29 10.32
C ILE A 214 -4.29 -1.66 8.92
N SER A 215 -5.61 -1.73 8.72
CA SER A 215 -6.20 -1.90 7.39
C SER A 215 -6.06 -0.66 6.50
N ARG A 216 -5.82 0.53 7.08
CA ARG A 216 -5.75 1.80 6.35
C ARG A 216 -4.75 1.72 5.20
N THR A 217 -5.26 1.97 4.00
CA THR A 217 -4.47 1.99 2.77
C THR A 217 -4.48 3.41 2.20
N ALA A 218 -3.30 3.96 1.95
CA ALA A 218 -3.16 5.24 1.27
C ALA A 218 -3.54 5.11 -0.22
N THR A 219 -4.29 6.08 -0.73
CA THR A 219 -4.73 6.18 -2.13
C THR A 219 -4.78 7.63 -2.57
N LEU A 220 -5.06 7.88 -3.84
CA LEU A 220 -5.24 9.21 -4.41
C LEU A 220 -6.72 9.52 -4.64
N LEU A 221 -7.13 10.75 -4.42
CA LEU A 221 -8.34 11.35 -4.97
C LEU A 221 -7.91 12.23 -6.13
N VAL A 222 -8.30 11.87 -7.36
CA VAL A 222 -7.77 12.48 -8.59
C VAL A 222 -8.88 13.27 -9.27
N LYS A 223 -8.65 14.56 -9.50
CA LYS A 223 -9.64 15.48 -10.07
C LYS A 223 -9.15 16.10 -11.36
N LEU A 224 -9.97 16.02 -12.40
CA LEU A 224 -9.76 16.73 -13.66
C LEU A 224 -10.36 18.13 -13.57
N SER A 225 -9.55 19.15 -13.89
CA SER A 225 -10.04 20.51 -14.10
C SER A 225 -10.51 20.69 -15.54
N VAL A 226 -11.71 21.24 -15.71
CA VAL A 226 -12.31 21.54 -17.02
C VAL A 226 -12.85 22.97 -16.98
N ASN A 227 -12.51 23.77 -17.98
CA ASN A 227 -12.92 25.18 -18.10
C ASN A 227 -13.15 25.55 -19.58
N GLU A 228 -13.55 26.80 -19.83
CA GLU A 228 -13.84 27.33 -21.17
C GLU A 228 -12.67 27.24 -22.16
N GLN A 229 -11.43 27.13 -21.66
CA GLN A 229 -10.20 27.02 -22.47
C GLN A 229 -9.76 25.57 -22.69
N SER A 230 -10.45 24.61 -22.07
CA SER A 230 -10.11 23.19 -22.18
C SER A 230 -10.47 22.64 -23.56
N ASP A 231 -9.55 21.90 -24.16
CA ASP A 231 -9.85 21.12 -25.36
C ASP A 231 -10.70 19.89 -24.97
N VAL A 232 -12.02 20.09 -24.97
CA VAL A 232 -12.98 19.04 -24.59
C VAL A 232 -12.87 17.83 -25.51
N GLU A 233 -12.53 18.00 -26.79
CA GLU A 233 -12.46 16.88 -27.73
C GLU A 233 -11.26 15.99 -27.43
N SER A 234 -10.09 16.58 -27.20
CA SER A 234 -8.90 15.83 -26.75
C SER A 234 -9.15 15.09 -25.42
N LEU A 235 -9.87 15.73 -24.47
CA LEU A 235 -10.24 15.07 -23.22
C LEU A 235 -11.21 13.90 -23.43
N VAL A 236 -12.16 14.04 -24.36
CA VAL A 236 -13.10 12.97 -24.73
C VAL A 236 -12.36 11.81 -25.41
N ASP A 237 -11.37 12.09 -26.24
CA ASP A 237 -10.58 11.05 -26.91
C ASP A 237 -9.79 10.22 -25.92
N TYR A 238 -9.25 10.85 -24.87
CA TYR A 238 -8.56 10.16 -23.80
C TYR A 238 -9.51 9.42 -22.84
N TRP A 239 -10.42 10.15 -22.19
CA TRP A 239 -11.27 9.61 -21.12
C TRP A 239 -12.43 8.77 -21.66
N GLY A 240 -12.86 9.00 -22.89
CA GLY A 240 -13.89 8.23 -23.59
C GLY A 240 -13.43 6.89 -24.14
N TYR A 241 -12.17 6.51 -23.92
CA TYR A 241 -11.63 5.23 -24.36
C TYR A 241 -12.49 4.03 -23.89
N GLY A 242 -12.57 3.01 -24.76
CA GLY A 242 -13.43 1.84 -24.58
C GLY A 242 -14.89 2.05 -24.98
N GLY A 243 -15.16 2.90 -25.99
CA GLY A 243 -16.51 3.12 -26.52
C GLY A 243 -17.39 4.07 -25.70
N ARG A 244 -16.80 4.90 -24.83
CA ARG A 244 -17.51 5.73 -23.84
C ARG A 244 -17.51 7.22 -24.18
N SER A 245 -17.06 7.59 -25.38
CA SER A 245 -16.93 8.98 -25.82
C SER A 245 -18.24 9.75 -25.76
N LYS A 246 -19.38 9.13 -26.07
CA LYS A 246 -20.71 9.79 -26.02
C LYS A 246 -21.03 10.30 -24.60
N ASP A 247 -20.86 9.44 -23.60
CA ASP A 247 -21.23 9.74 -22.22
C ASP A 247 -20.26 10.74 -21.59
N VAL A 248 -18.95 10.53 -21.81
CA VAL A 248 -17.89 11.41 -21.32
C VAL A 248 -18.01 12.82 -21.92
N ARG A 249 -18.29 12.93 -23.22
CA ARG A 249 -18.44 14.22 -23.92
C ARG A 249 -19.55 15.08 -23.34
N SER A 250 -20.68 14.48 -23.04
CA SER A 250 -21.84 15.21 -22.53
C SER A 250 -21.52 15.84 -21.17
N LEU A 251 -20.84 15.09 -20.30
CA LEU A 251 -20.38 15.57 -19.01
C LEU A 251 -19.32 16.68 -19.14
N LEU A 252 -18.26 16.46 -19.93
CA LEU A 252 -17.17 17.42 -20.05
C LEU A 252 -17.61 18.75 -20.71
N LYS A 253 -18.51 18.70 -21.71
CA LYS A 253 -19.11 19.91 -22.29
C LYS A 253 -19.91 20.70 -21.25
N SER A 254 -20.70 20.01 -20.42
CA SER A 254 -21.45 20.67 -19.34
C SER A 254 -20.52 21.33 -18.32
N MET A 255 -19.37 20.72 -18.01
CA MET A 255 -18.41 21.28 -17.08
C MET A 255 -17.66 22.49 -17.66
N ALA A 256 -17.27 22.43 -18.93
CA ALA A 256 -16.60 23.54 -19.61
C ALA A 256 -17.47 24.78 -19.72
N ALA A 257 -18.80 24.61 -19.74
CA ALA A 257 -19.78 25.70 -19.77
C ALA A 257 -20.03 26.37 -18.39
N VAL A 258 -19.45 25.85 -17.30
CA VAL A 258 -19.56 26.47 -15.97
C VAL A 258 -18.65 27.70 -15.93
N PRO A 259 -19.18 28.91 -15.62
CA PRO A 259 -18.34 30.10 -15.51
C PRO A 259 -17.23 29.93 -14.46
N GLY A 260 -15.98 30.17 -14.86
CA GLY A 260 -14.80 29.94 -14.00
C GLY A 260 -14.30 28.49 -13.95
N GLY A 261 -14.94 27.58 -14.68
CA GLY A 261 -14.60 26.16 -14.75
C GLY A 261 -15.11 25.33 -13.57
N SER A 262 -14.86 24.03 -13.65
CA SER A 262 -15.26 23.04 -12.64
C SER A 262 -14.22 21.91 -12.54
N MET A 263 -14.39 21.06 -11.53
CA MET A 263 -13.58 19.88 -11.31
C MET A 263 -14.46 18.64 -11.18
N VAL A 264 -14.00 17.51 -11.71
CA VAL A 264 -14.67 16.21 -11.57
C VAL A 264 -13.68 15.17 -11.07
N ASP A 265 -14.10 14.31 -10.14
CA ASP A 265 -13.32 13.12 -9.79
C ASP A 265 -13.24 12.22 -11.01
N VAL A 266 -12.02 11.86 -11.43
CA VAL A 266 -11.78 11.02 -12.60
C VAL A 266 -12.46 9.66 -12.49
N ALA A 267 -12.78 9.19 -11.28
CA ALA A 267 -13.62 8.02 -11.08
C ALA A 267 -14.89 8.10 -11.93
N HIS A 268 -15.57 9.25 -12.01
CA HIS A 268 -16.79 9.38 -12.83
C HIS A 268 -16.56 9.20 -14.33
N LEU A 269 -15.32 9.38 -14.79
CA LEU A 269 -14.88 9.20 -16.17
C LEU A 269 -14.38 7.77 -16.47
N LEU A 270 -14.29 6.89 -15.48
CA LEU A 270 -13.80 5.51 -15.64
C LEU A 270 -14.91 4.48 -15.97
N PRO A 271 -14.55 3.30 -16.51
CA PRO A 271 -15.53 2.24 -16.78
C PRO A 271 -16.32 1.85 -15.54
N ALA A 272 -17.55 1.34 -15.74
CA ALA A 272 -18.44 0.97 -14.64
C ALA A 272 -17.80 -0.01 -13.65
N PHE A 273 -17.04 -0.98 -14.17
CA PHE A 273 -16.25 -1.93 -13.38
C PHE A 273 -15.39 -1.25 -12.31
N VAL A 274 -14.66 -0.21 -12.71
CA VAL A 274 -13.72 0.52 -11.85
C VAL A 274 -14.47 1.42 -10.88
N ARG A 275 -15.49 2.14 -11.38
CA ARG A 275 -16.31 3.06 -10.57
C ARG A 275 -16.97 2.39 -9.37
N GLN A 276 -17.36 1.14 -9.51
CA GLN A 276 -17.99 0.36 -8.44
C GLN A 276 -16.99 -0.14 -7.39
N ARG A 277 -15.68 -0.06 -7.67
CA ARG A 277 -14.64 -0.72 -6.86
C ARG A 277 -13.63 0.24 -6.27
N ILE A 278 -13.24 1.29 -6.98
CA ILE A 278 -12.27 2.26 -6.49
C ILE A 278 -12.66 2.77 -5.10
N TYR A 279 -11.69 2.81 -4.18
CA TYR A 279 -11.84 3.17 -2.77
C TYR A 279 -12.60 2.18 -1.88
N ASN A 280 -12.98 1.01 -2.40
CA ASN A 280 -13.73 0.01 -1.65
C ASN A 280 -12.87 -1.22 -1.36
N TYR A 281 -13.25 -1.92 -0.29
CA TYR A 281 -12.76 -3.26 0.03
C TYR A 281 -13.73 -4.27 -0.57
N PRO A 282 -13.23 -5.39 -1.10
CA PRO A 282 -14.11 -6.50 -1.48
C PRO A 282 -14.88 -7.00 -0.25
N ASN A 283 -16.12 -7.42 -0.46
CA ASN A 283 -16.90 -8.06 0.60
C ASN A 283 -16.29 -9.44 0.92
N PRO A 284 -15.85 -9.69 2.18
CA PRO A 284 -15.25 -10.96 2.58
C PRO A 284 -16.20 -12.15 2.47
N ASP A 285 -17.52 -11.92 2.51
CA ASP A 285 -18.54 -12.98 2.41
C ASP A 285 -18.75 -13.48 0.97
N LEU A 286 -18.15 -12.83 -0.03
CA LEU A 286 -18.23 -13.28 -1.41
C LEU A 286 -17.46 -14.57 -1.60
N VAL A 287 -18.13 -15.57 -2.19
CA VAL A 287 -17.48 -16.77 -2.69
C VAL A 287 -16.38 -16.36 -3.65
N ASN A 288 -15.18 -16.94 -3.49
CA ASN A 288 -14.00 -16.67 -4.31
C ASN A 288 -13.53 -15.20 -4.28
N VAL A 289 -13.71 -14.48 -3.16
CA VAL A 289 -13.19 -13.11 -3.02
C VAL A 289 -11.71 -12.98 -3.38
N THR A 290 -10.91 -14.02 -3.09
CA THR A 290 -9.48 -14.11 -3.41
C THR A 290 -9.17 -14.12 -4.90
N ASN A 291 -10.14 -14.54 -5.72
CA ASN A 291 -10.01 -14.56 -7.18
C ASN A 291 -10.03 -13.14 -7.77
N GLN A 292 -10.56 -12.16 -7.04
CA GLN A 292 -10.56 -10.77 -7.48
C GLN A 292 -9.19 -10.09 -7.26
N HIS A 293 -8.07 -10.75 -7.56
CA HIS A 293 -6.73 -10.21 -7.36
C HIS A 293 -6.33 -9.17 -8.43
N CYS A 294 -5.05 -8.81 -8.46
CA CYS A 294 -4.49 -7.79 -9.36
C CYS A 294 -4.76 -8.10 -10.84
N HIS A 295 -4.49 -9.32 -11.31
CA HIS A 295 -4.73 -9.71 -12.70
C HIS A 295 -6.21 -9.65 -13.07
N TRP A 296 -7.08 -10.26 -12.25
CA TRP A 296 -8.54 -10.17 -12.47
C TRP A 296 -9.01 -8.73 -12.55
N SER A 297 -8.51 -7.85 -11.67
CA SER A 297 -8.88 -6.43 -11.64
C SER A 297 -8.38 -5.66 -12.86
N SER A 298 -7.13 -5.89 -13.28
CA SER A 298 -6.54 -5.18 -14.42
C SER A 298 -7.12 -5.62 -15.75
N MET A 299 -7.30 -6.92 -15.95
CA MET A 299 -7.80 -7.48 -17.20
C MET A 299 -9.29 -7.17 -17.43
N ASN A 300 -10.07 -7.01 -16.36
CA ASN A 300 -11.47 -6.63 -16.42
C ASN A 300 -11.73 -5.11 -16.51
N PHE A 301 -10.69 -4.27 -16.57
CA PHE A 301 -10.84 -2.80 -16.50
C PHE A 301 -11.87 -2.24 -17.49
N LEU A 302 -11.89 -2.72 -18.73
CA LEU A 302 -12.82 -2.28 -19.78
C LEU A 302 -14.08 -3.17 -19.89
N ASN A 303 -14.16 -4.26 -19.13
CA ASN A 303 -15.27 -5.19 -19.23
C ASN A 303 -16.48 -4.66 -18.47
N GLN A 304 -17.65 -4.66 -19.12
CA GLN A 304 -18.91 -4.34 -18.43
C GLN A 304 -19.32 -5.46 -17.46
N ILE A 305 -19.13 -6.71 -17.89
CA ILE A 305 -19.33 -7.92 -17.07
C ILE A 305 -17.95 -8.53 -16.86
N PRO A 306 -17.48 -8.67 -15.60
CA PRO A 306 -16.19 -9.29 -15.33
C PRO A 306 -16.14 -10.74 -15.84
N ASP A 307 -15.00 -11.12 -16.40
CA ASP A 307 -14.67 -12.49 -16.75
C ASP A 307 -13.77 -13.07 -15.66
N ASP A 308 -14.33 -13.99 -14.87
CA ASP A 308 -13.65 -14.59 -13.71
C ASP A 308 -12.50 -15.51 -14.11
N ARG A 309 -12.40 -15.90 -15.38
CA ARG A 309 -11.25 -16.66 -15.90
C ARG A 309 -9.95 -15.85 -15.83
N TYR A 310 -10.01 -14.52 -15.74
CA TYR A 310 -8.83 -13.68 -15.48
C TYR A 310 -8.21 -13.87 -14.09
N SER A 311 -8.79 -14.73 -13.25
CA SER A 311 -8.16 -15.19 -12.02
C SER A 311 -7.13 -16.30 -12.26
N GLU A 312 -7.20 -16.95 -13.43
CA GLU A 312 -6.33 -18.07 -13.79
C GLU A 312 -5.12 -17.57 -14.58
N GLU A 313 -3.91 -17.82 -14.08
CA GLU A 313 -2.67 -17.36 -14.71
C GLU A 313 -2.54 -17.83 -16.17
N THR A 314 -2.92 -19.08 -16.43
CA THR A 314 -2.89 -19.68 -17.78
C THR A 314 -3.81 -18.93 -18.77
N PHE A 315 -5.00 -18.54 -18.31
CA PHE A 315 -5.94 -17.78 -19.13
C PHE A 315 -5.48 -16.35 -19.34
N VAL A 316 -4.95 -15.69 -18.29
CA VAL A 316 -4.36 -14.35 -18.40
C VAL A 316 -3.26 -14.33 -19.46
N ARG A 317 -2.34 -15.31 -19.41
CA ARG A 317 -1.27 -15.44 -20.40
C ARG A 317 -1.82 -15.60 -21.82
N GLN A 318 -2.77 -16.53 -22.00
CA GLN A 318 -3.40 -16.76 -23.30
C GLN A 318 -4.06 -15.48 -23.82
N ALA A 319 -4.81 -14.77 -22.98
CA ALA A 319 -5.47 -13.53 -23.36
C ALA A 319 -4.46 -12.45 -23.74
N VAL A 320 -3.36 -12.28 -23.00
CA VAL A 320 -2.30 -11.31 -23.36
C VAL A 320 -1.71 -11.63 -24.74
N GLU A 321 -1.47 -12.90 -25.05
CA GLU A 321 -0.92 -13.34 -26.34
C GLU A 321 -1.91 -13.12 -27.50
N THR A 322 -3.21 -13.37 -27.29
CA THR A 322 -4.22 -13.38 -28.37
C THR A 322 -5.00 -12.08 -28.51
N GLU A 323 -5.25 -11.37 -27.40
CA GLU A 323 -6.14 -10.22 -27.32
C GLU A 323 -5.42 -8.89 -27.07
N PHE A 324 -4.12 -8.89 -26.77
CA PHE A 324 -3.38 -7.67 -26.46
C PHE A 324 -2.20 -7.43 -27.42
N LEU A 325 -1.77 -6.18 -27.50
CA LEU A 325 -0.59 -5.72 -28.24
C LEU A 325 0.40 -5.05 -27.27
N PRO A 326 1.71 -5.30 -27.41
CA PRO A 326 2.70 -4.58 -26.62
C PRO A 326 2.66 -3.09 -26.95
N VAL A 327 2.76 -2.25 -25.92
CA VAL A 327 2.81 -0.80 -26.01
C VAL A 327 4.26 -0.36 -25.95
N ASN A 328 4.76 0.19 -27.05
CA ASN A 328 6.11 0.76 -27.15
C ASN A 328 6.10 2.30 -27.21
N ASP A 329 4.90 2.89 -27.29
CA ASP A 329 4.66 4.33 -27.27
C ASP A 329 4.13 4.79 -25.90
N ALA A 330 3.59 6.00 -25.81
CA ALA A 330 3.00 6.50 -24.57
C ALA A 330 1.79 5.62 -24.16
N PRO A 331 1.72 5.20 -22.88
CA PRO A 331 0.55 4.50 -22.37
C PRO A 331 -0.71 5.36 -22.49
N ARG A 332 -1.85 4.71 -22.61
CA ARG A 332 -3.17 5.35 -22.58
C ARG A 332 -4.05 4.71 -21.52
N LEU A 333 -5.14 5.40 -21.19
CA LEU A 333 -6.16 4.89 -20.27
C LEU A 333 -6.51 3.44 -20.56
N GLY A 334 -6.45 2.57 -19.55
CA GLY A 334 -6.85 1.17 -19.70
C GLY A 334 -5.75 0.22 -20.20
N ASP A 335 -4.57 0.72 -20.56
CA ASP A 335 -3.43 -0.17 -20.83
C ASP A 335 -3.05 -0.92 -19.55
N VAL A 336 -2.81 -2.23 -19.69
CA VAL A 336 -2.43 -3.12 -18.59
C VAL A 336 -0.92 -3.14 -18.45
N ILE A 337 -0.46 -2.95 -17.23
CA ILE A 337 0.95 -2.91 -16.86
C ILE A 337 1.24 -4.15 -16.05
N PHE A 338 2.22 -4.94 -16.47
CA PHE A 338 2.73 -6.07 -15.71
C PHE A 338 4.11 -5.74 -15.16
N PHE A 339 4.31 -6.07 -13.89
CA PHE A 339 5.62 -6.04 -13.25
C PHE A 339 6.18 -7.46 -13.21
N LEU A 340 7.37 -7.60 -13.78
CA LEU A 340 8.10 -8.86 -13.87
C LEU A 340 9.29 -8.80 -12.91
N ASP A 341 9.53 -9.88 -12.18
CA ASP A 341 10.74 -10.05 -11.37
C ASP A 341 11.99 -10.36 -12.22
N GLY A 342 13.12 -10.61 -11.55
CA GLY A 342 14.40 -10.90 -12.22
C GLY A 342 14.38 -12.17 -13.08
N GLN A 343 13.41 -13.06 -12.86
CA GLN A 343 13.21 -14.32 -13.58
C GLN A 343 12.19 -14.16 -14.72
N GLY A 344 11.59 -12.98 -14.87
CA GLY A 344 10.56 -12.70 -15.87
C GLY A 344 9.17 -13.18 -15.46
N MET A 345 8.97 -13.58 -14.20
CA MET A 345 7.67 -13.97 -13.68
C MET A 345 6.85 -12.72 -13.35
N VAL A 346 5.56 -12.74 -13.68
CA VAL A 346 4.66 -11.64 -13.36
C VAL A 346 4.35 -11.67 -11.87
N VAL A 347 4.79 -10.66 -11.13
CA VAL A 347 4.54 -10.54 -9.68
C VAL A 347 3.34 -9.66 -9.35
N HIS A 348 2.94 -8.78 -10.27
CA HIS A 348 1.79 -7.90 -10.09
C HIS A 348 1.31 -7.30 -11.42
N SER A 349 0.04 -6.86 -11.45
CA SER A 349 -0.51 -6.07 -12.55
C SER A 349 -1.30 -4.87 -12.07
N ALA A 350 -1.28 -3.81 -12.87
CA ALA A 350 -2.06 -2.60 -12.66
C ALA A 350 -2.59 -2.06 -13.99
N THR A 351 -3.52 -1.12 -13.95
CA THR A 351 -4.05 -0.46 -15.15
C THR A 351 -3.66 1.00 -15.17
N TYR A 352 -3.13 1.48 -16.29
CA TYR A 352 -2.76 2.87 -16.49
C TYR A 352 -3.98 3.79 -16.46
N ILE A 353 -3.90 4.88 -15.69
CA ILE A 353 -4.95 5.91 -15.63
C ILE A 353 -4.51 7.18 -16.34
N ALA A 354 -3.44 7.83 -15.88
CA ALA A 354 -2.91 9.09 -16.42
C ALA A 354 -1.59 9.43 -15.72
N ASP A 355 -0.67 10.12 -16.42
CA ASP A 355 0.65 10.50 -15.89
C ASP A 355 1.39 9.32 -15.20
N ASN A 356 1.61 9.42 -13.89
CA ASN A 356 2.22 8.38 -13.05
C ASN A 356 1.17 7.59 -12.24
N ILE A 357 -0.13 7.71 -12.54
CA ILE A 357 -1.23 7.15 -11.75
C ILE A 357 -1.73 5.85 -12.36
N VAL A 358 -1.90 4.84 -11.50
CA VAL A 358 -2.46 3.53 -11.85
C VAL A 358 -3.62 3.15 -10.95
N PHE A 359 -4.54 2.36 -11.50
CA PHE A 359 -5.54 1.61 -10.76
C PHE A 359 -5.01 0.21 -10.44
N THR A 360 -5.11 -0.20 -9.19
CA THR A 360 -4.55 -1.47 -8.72
C THR A 360 -5.38 -2.07 -7.59
N LYS A 361 -5.27 -3.39 -7.44
CA LYS A 361 -5.64 -4.10 -6.22
C LYS A 361 -4.42 -4.88 -5.74
N ASN A 362 -3.90 -4.50 -4.58
CA ASN A 362 -2.61 -4.99 -4.09
C ASN A 362 -2.73 -6.37 -3.43
N GLY A 363 -2.99 -7.41 -4.25
CA GLY A 363 -3.15 -8.81 -3.84
C GLY A 363 -4.60 -9.30 -3.85
N GLY A 364 -4.82 -10.59 -3.57
CA GLY A 364 -6.14 -11.22 -3.58
C GLY A 364 -6.98 -11.02 -2.31
N GLY A 365 -6.35 -10.70 -1.18
CA GLY A 365 -7.02 -10.65 0.12
C GLY A 365 -8.19 -9.68 0.20
N ALA A 366 -9.17 -10.02 1.05
CA ALA A 366 -10.35 -9.17 1.28
C ALA A 366 -9.98 -7.86 2.00
N ASN A 367 -8.89 -7.89 2.77
CA ASN A 367 -8.29 -6.76 3.47
C ASN A 367 -7.47 -5.80 2.57
N ARG A 368 -7.56 -5.95 1.24
CA ARG A 368 -6.85 -5.10 0.26
C ARG A 368 -7.86 -4.35 -0.62
N PRO A 369 -7.92 -3.01 -0.58
CA PRO A 369 -8.87 -2.27 -1.39
C PRO A 369 -8.41 -2.12 -2.83
N TRP A 370 -9.34 -1.74 -3.71
CA TRP A 370 -8.98 -1.15 -5.01
C TRP A 370 -8.66 0.33 -4.83
N VAL A 371 -7.51 0.76 -5.34
CA VAL A 371 -6.97 2.11 -5.08
C VAL A 371 -6.32 2.71 -6.32
N TYR A 372 -6.17 4.03 -6.29
CA TYR A 372 -5.22 4.72 -7.14
C TYR A 372 -3.89 4.83 -6.42
N MET A 373 -2.82 4.57 -7.15
CA MET A 373 -1.45 4.73 -6.65
C MET A 373 -0.60 5.42 -7.69
N GLU A 374 0.45 6.11 -7.23
CA GLU A 374 1.56 6.46 -8.10
C GLU A 374 2.33 5.19 -8.46
N MET A 375 2.81 5.11 -9.71
CA MET A 375 3.54 3.97 -10.25
C MET A 375 4.78 3.67 -9.41
N GLU A 376 5.50 4.70 -9.00
CA GLU A 376 6.71 4.57 -8.18
C GLU A 376 6.39 3.97 -6.81
N ASP A 377 5.28 4.40 -6.22
CA ASP A 377 4.80 3.86 -4.95
C ASP A 377 4.39 2.40 -5.10
N LEU A 378 3.69 2.06 -6.19
CA LEU A 378 3.29 0.69 -6.46
C LEU A 378 4.51 -0.21 -6.69
N LEU A 379 5.47 0.23 -7.51
CA LEU A 379 6.73 -0.50 -7.74
C LEU A 379 7.46 -0.76 -6.43
N SER A 380 7.47 0.21 -5.52
CA SER A 380 8.13 0.06 -4.22
C SER A 380 7.55 -1.08 -3.37
N LEU A 381 6.29 -1.46 -3.56
CA LEU A 381 5.64 -2.57 -2.85
C LEU A 381 6.08 -3.95 -3.34
N TYR A 382 6.54 -4.05 -4.59
CA TYR A 382 6.83 -5.34 -5.25
C TYR A 382 8.31 -5.52 -5.59
N LEU A 383 9.13 -4.48 -5.44
CA LEU A 383 10.57 -4.57 -5.57
C LEU A 383 11.14 -5.52 -4.50
N LYS A 384 11.70 -6.65 -4.93
CA LYS A 384 12.51 -7.53 -4.09
C LYS A 384 13.96 -7.00 -4.02
N PRO A 385 14.67 -7.19 -2.89
CA PRO A 385 16.06 -6.78 -2.79
C PRO A 385 16.91 -7.44 -3.87
N ARG A 386 17.69 -6.64 -4.60
CA ARG A 386 18.67 -7.05 -5.64
C ARG A 386 18.09 -7.58 -6.95
N GLU A 387 16.78 -7.46 -7.18
CA GLU A 387 16.18 -7.79 -8.48
C GLU A 387 15.72 -6.53 -9.20
N ALA A 388 16.16 -6.37 -10.46
CA ALA A 388 15.61 -5.36 -11.33
C ALA A 388 14.21 -5.81 -11.75
N MET A 389 13.17 -5.10 -11.31
CA MET A 389 11.84 -5.31 -11.86
C MET A 389 11.75 -4.71 -13.25
N LYS A 390 11.17 -5.49 -14.17
CA LYS A 390 10.87 -5.03 -15.53
C LYS A 390 9.38 -4.69 -15.62
N THR A 391 9.08 -3.54 -16.19
CA THR A 391 7.71 -3.15 -16.52
C THR A 391 7.46 -3.43 -18.00
N VAL A 392 6.34 -4.08 -18.31
CA VAL A 392 5.83 -4.26 -19.68
C VAL A 392 4.39 -3.78 -19.74
N ILE A 393 4.01 -3.19 -20.87
CA ILE A 393 2.70 -2.56 -21.03
C ILE A 393 2.01 -3.18 -22.23
N TYR A 394 0.74 -3.53 -22.07
CA TYR A 394 -0.09 -4.16 -23.07
C TYR A 394 -1.40 -3.42 -23.22
N ARG A 395 -1.84 -3.29 -24.48
CA ARG A 395 -3.07 -2.63 -24.87
C ARG A 395 -3.99 -3.65 -25.48
N ARG A 396 -5.25 -3.70 -25.01
CA ARG A 396 -6.25 -4.59 -25.61
C ARG A 396 -6.45 -4.22 -27.08
N LYS A 397 -6.41 -5.22 -27.96
CA LYS A 397 -6.84 -5.11 -29.36
C LYS A 397 -8.28 -4.59 -29.35
N ALA A 398 -8.57 -3.65 -30.24
CA ALA A 398 -9.77 -2.81 -30.30
C ALA A 398 -11.00 -3.33 -29.51
N VAL A 399 -11.52 -2.47 -28.63
CA VAL A 399 -12.80 -2.65 -27.90
C VAL A 399 -13.97 -2.44 -28.84
#